data_AF-A0A1T1AS33-F1
#
_entry.id   AF-A0A1T1AS33-F1
#
_cell.length_a   1.000
_cell.length_b   1.000
_cell.length_c   1.000
_cell.angle_alpha   90.00
_cell.angle_beta   90.00
_cell.angle_gamma   90.00
#
_symmetry.space_group_name_H-M   'P 1'
#
loop_
_entity.id
_entity.type
_entity.pdbx_description
1 polymer ?
#
loop_
_entity_poly.entity_id
_entity_poly.type
_entity_poly.pdbx_seq_one_letter_code
_entity_poly.pdbx_strand_id
1 'polypeptide(L)'
;MKAKTKGQKLQQAYRQFIAPYSLYLQVAATFTLKQRAKIKVKRFENYGNETYEFWQNLSEDILHNQIHHFTARLTSLVYGNKRKNKKYAQTARPLVIVSIEGRNVAKRTHLHLAIGNIPNEKMENIEELIIKAWEGCDFAYKKNETKLLNGPYGWLSYITKEVGYTDNDALDIVSSTIPQFIQQSISTDGNLLTA
;
A
#
# COMPACT_ATOMS: atom_id res chain seq x y z
N MET A 1 -30.59 -7.47 19.94
CA MET A 1 -29.33 -7.11 19.25
C MET A 1 -29.30 -5.59 19.04
N LYS A 2 -28.24 -4.88 19.46
CA LYS A 2 -28.11 -3.44 19.16
C LYS A 2 -27.83 -3.25 17.66
N ALA A 3 -28.51 -2.29 17.04
CA ALA A 3 -28.26 -1.93 15.64
C ALA A 3 -26.84 -1.36 15.47
N LYS A 4 -26.11 -1.80 14.44
CA LYS A 4 -24.79 -1.26 14.10
C LYS A 4 -24.87 0.20 13.70
N THR A 5 -23.92 1.02 14.16
CA THR A 5 -23.78 2.42 13.75
C THR A 5 -23.42 2.53 12.26
N LYS A 6 -23.59 3.71 11.64
CA LYS A 6 -23.18 3.94 10.24
C LYS A 6 -21.70 3.62 10.01
N GLY A 7 -20.83 4.05 10.92
CA GLY A 7 -19.40 3.75 10.88
C GLY A 7 -19.07 2.25 10.98
N GLN A 8 -19.75 1.53 11.87
CA GLN A 8 -19.59 0.07 11.98
C GLN A 8 -20.04 -0.68 10.72
N LYS A 9 -21.09 -0.19 10.04
CA LYS A 9 -21.53 -0.74 8.75
C LYS A 9 -20.49 -0.49 7.65
N LEU A 10 -19.91 0.72 7.61
CA LEU A 10 -18.85 1.06 6.65
C LEU A 10 -17.60 0.20 6.87
N GLN A 11 -17.14 0.09 8.12
CA GLN A 11 -16.03 -0.78 8.48
C GLN A 11 -16.29 -2.24 8.06
N GLN A 12 -17.50 -2.74 8.28
CA GLN A 12 -17.89 -4.08 7.83
C GLN A 12 -17.87 -4.21 6.31
N ALA A 13 -18.37 -3.22 5.56
CA ALA A 13 -18.37 -3.25 4.10
C ALA A 13 -16.94 -3.30 3.54
N TYR A 14 -16.02 -2.50 4.06
CA TYR A 14 -14.62 -2.55 3.66
C TYR A 14 -13.95 -3.87 4.02
N ARG A 15 -14.24 -4.42 5.21
CA ARG A 15 -13.78 -5.76 5.60
C ARG A 15 -14.27 -6.83 4.63
N GLN A 16 -15.54 -6.79 4.24
CA GLN A 16 -16.11 -7.72 3.26
C GLN A 16 -15.47 -7.55 1.88
N PHE A 17 -15.18 -6.31 1.47
CA PHE A 17 -14.52 -6.02 0.21
C PHE A 17 -13.08 -6.57 0.16
N ILE A 18 -12.31 -6.40 1.24
CA ILE A 18 -10.90 -6.80 1.25
C ILE A 18 -10.67 -8.26 1.70
N ALA A 19 -11.64 -8.88 2.38
CA ALA A 19 -11.49 -10.24 2.91
C ALA A 19 -11.10 -11.30 1.85
N PRO A 20 -11.65 -11.29 0.62
CA PRO A 20 -11.27 -12.27 -0.40
C PRO A 20 -9.79 -12.22 -0.78
N TYR A 21 -9.13 -11.09 -0.58
CA TYR A 21 -7.69 -10.95 -0.87
C TYR A 21 -6.79 -11.54 0.23
N SER A 22 -7.35 -11.99 1.36
CA SER A 22 -6.58 -12.46 2.52
C SER A 22 -5.61 -13.59 2.19
N LEU A 23 -5.97 -14.45 1.24
CA LEU A 23 -5.15 -15.60 0.82
C LEU A 23 -3.89 -15.20 0.05
N TYR A 24 -3.88 -13.99 -0.51
CA TYR A 24 -2.76 -13.47 -1.30
C TYR A 24 -1.83 -12.58 -0.48
N LEU A 25 -2.23 -12.20 0.74
CA LEU A 25 -1.48 -11.28 1.60
C LEU A 25 -0.47 -12.03 2.46
N GLN A 26 0.72 -11.45 2.59
CA GLN A 26 1.88 -12.09 3.19
C GLN A 26 2.56 -11.21 4.24
N VAL A 27 2.51 -9.88 4.07
CA VAL A 27 3.23 -8.93 4.94
C VAL A 27 2.34 -7.74 5.28
N ALA A 28 2.41 -7.25 6.51
CA ALA A 28 1.90 -5.94 6.88
C ALA A 28 3.07 -4.97 7.10
N ALA A 29 2.90 -3.73 6.64
CA ALA A 29 3.88 -2.67 6.85
C ALA A 29 3.19 -1.39 7.31
N THR A 30 3.85 -0.67 8.19
CA THR A 30 3.43 0.64 8.66
C THR A 30 4.53 1.64 8.52
N PHE A 31 4.21 2.72 7.83
CA PHE A 31 5.14 3.78 7.53
C PHE A 31 4.65 5.10 8.09
N THR A 32 5.58 5.85 8.68
CA THR A 32 5.32 7.22 9.12
C THR A 32 5.77 8.17 8.01
N LEU A 33 4.95 9.14 7.64
CA LEU A 33 5.36 10.17 6.69
C LEU A 33 6.02 11.37 7.38
N LYS A 34 6.98 11.98 6.70
CA LYS A 34 7.42 13.35 6.98
C LYS A 34 6.27 14.30 6.67
N GLN A 35 6.13 15.37 7.45
CA GLN A 35 5.15 16.44 7.15
C GLN A 35 5.69 17.45 6.13
N ARG A 36 7.02 17.48 5.95
CA ARG A 36 7.73 18.33 5.00
C ARG A 36 9.02 17.65 4.56
N ALA A 37 9.37 17.73 3.29
CA ALA A 37 10.60 17.19 2.73
C ALA A 37 11.31 18.21 1.83
N LYS A 38 12.64 18.09 1.73
CA LYS A 38 13.44 18.86 0.78
C LYS A 38 13.51 18.05 -0.51
N ILE A 39 12.90 18.56 -1.57
CA ILE A 39 12.80 17.90 -2.87
C ILE A 39 13.91 18.43 -3.77
N LYS A 40 14.55 17.51 -4.49
CA LYS A 40 15.62 17.81 -5.45
C LYS A 40 15.17 17.37 -6.84
N VAL A 41 14.96 18.32 -7.73
CA VAL A 41 14.57 18.07 -9.12
C VAL A 41 15.69 18.48 -10.07
N LYS A 42 15.86 17.75 -11.17
CA LYS A 42 16.73 18.20 -12.25
C LYS A 42 16.08 19.41 -12.92
N ARG A 43 16.88 20.45 -13.14
CA ARG A 43 16.40 21.71 -13.76
C ARG A 43 16.01 21.51 -15.22
N PHE A 44 16.71 20.62 -15.92
CA PHE A 44 16.42 20.25 -17.30
C PHE A 44 16.50 18.73 -17.45
N GLU A 45 15.56 18.14 -18.20
CA GLU A 45 15.52 16.69 -18.39
C GLU A 45 16.67 16.17 -19.27
N ASN A 46 17.13 16.97 -20.22
CA ASN A 46 18.03 16.53 -21.30
C ASN A 46 19.40 17.24 -21.34
N TYR A 47 19.66 18.25 -20.50
CA TYR A 47 20.90 19.03 -20.53
C TYR A 47 21.38 19.45 -19.14
N GLY A 48 22.65 19.17 -18.82
CA GLY A 48 23.29 19.60 -17.58
C GLY A 48 22.92 18.77 -16.34
N ASN A 49 23.69 18.99 -15.27
CA ASN A 49 23.51 18.35 -13.96
C ASN A 49 22.98 19.32 -12.90
N GLU A 50 22.44 20.47 -13.34
CA GLU A 50 21.87 21.45 -12.42
C GLU A 50 20.62 20.90 -11.75
N THR A 51 20.56 21.07 -10.43
CA THR A 51 19.43 20.65 -9.62
C THR A 51 18.85 21.82 -8.86
N TYR A 52 17.53 21.92 -8.87
CA TYR A 52 16.80 22.86 -8.04
C TYR A 52 16.31 22.13 -6.78
N GLU A 53 16.48 22.77 -5.63
CA GLU A 53 16.05 22.23 -4.34
C GLU A 53 15.03 23.17 -3.69
N PHE A 54 13.90 22.61 -3.26
CA PHE A 54 12.87 23.36 -2.56
C PHE A 54 12.24 22.52 -1.47
N TRP A 55 11.59 23.18 -0.52
CA TRP A 55 10.86 22.49 0.53
C TRP A 55 9.40 22.34 0.15
N GLN A 56 8.87 21.14 0.31
CA GLN A 56 7.47 20.81 0.01
C GLN A 56 6.79 20.22 1.24
N ASN A 57 5.59 20.71 1.56
CA ASN A 57 4.74 20.15 2.61
C ASN A 57 3.99 18.94 2.08
N LEU A 58 3.66 17.98 2.96
CA LEU A 58 2.85 16.82 2.61
C LEU A 58 1.42 17.30 2.27
N SER A 59 0.97 17.02 1.05
CA SER A 59 -0.41 17.19 0.59
C SER A 59 -1.00 15.83 0.20
N GLU A 60 -2.31 15.76 -0.02
CA GLU A 60 -2.97 14.53 -0.50
C GLU A 60 -2.40 14.05 -1.85
N ASP A 61 -2.14 14.97 -2.79
CA ASP A 61 -1.53 14.60 -4.08
C ASP A 61 -0.13 13.98 -3.90
N ILE A 62 0.66 14.55 -3.00
CA ILE A 62 1.98 14.02 -2.67
C ILE A 62 1.86 12.67 -1.99
N LEU A 63 0.86 12.48 -1.11
CA LEU A 63 0.59 11.22 -0.44
C LEU A 63 0.25 10.11 -1.44
N HIS A 64 -0.63 10.36 -2.40
CA HIS A 64 -0.95 9.40 -3.46
C HIS A 64 0.26 9.11 -4.34
N ASN A 65 0.97 10.15 -4.79
CA ASN A 65 2.23 9.98 -5.53
C ASN A 65 3.24 9.15 -4.73
N GLN A 66 3.30 9.38 -3.41
CA GLN A 66 4.19 8.67 -2.52
C GLN A 66 3.87 7.17 -2.46
N ILE A 67 2.59 6.80 -2.41
CA ILE A 67 2.13 5.41 -2.45
C ILE A 67 2.47 4.77 -3.81
N HIS A 68 2.24 5.48 -4.91
CA HIS A 68 2.59 5.01 -6.25
C HIS A 68 4.10 4.81 -6.43
N HIS A 69 4.92 5.76 -6.00
CA HIS A 69 6.38 5.66 -6.03
C HIS A 69 6.88 4.49 -5.19
N PHE A 70 6.38 4.34 -3.96
CA PHE A 70 6.69 3.18 -3.12
C PHE A 70 6.37 1.87 -3.84
N THR A 71 5.17 1.74 -4.39
CA THR A 71 4.71 0.51 -5.04
C THR A 71 5.54 0.21 -6.29
N ALA A 72 5.88 1.22 -7.10
CA ALA A 72 6.74 1.06 -8.27
C ALA A 72 8.15 0.60 -7.89
N ARG A 73 8.72 1.15 -6.80
CA ARG A 73 10.02 0.76 -6.26
C ARG A 73 9.99 -0.67 -5.71
N LEU A 74 8.98 -1.02 -4.92
CA LEU A 74 8.81 -2.38 -4.39
C LEU A 74 8.67 -3.39 -5.52
N THR A 75 7.82 -3.10 -6.52
CA THR A 75 7.68 -3.92 -7.72
C THR A 75 9.02 -4.11 -8.42
N SER A 76 9.85 -3.06 -8.51
CA SER A 76 11.18 -3.15 -9.10
C SER A 76 12.13 -4.05 -8.32
N LEU A 77 12.13 -3.94 -6.99
CA LEU A 77 13.01 -4.70 -6.10
C LEU A 77 12.62 -6.18 -6.05
N VAL A 78 11.31 -6.47 -6.02
CA VAL A 78 10.78 -7.84 -5.95
C VAL A 78 10.88 -8.56 -7.29
N TYR A 79 10.43 -7.91 -8.38
CA TYR A 79 10.25 -8.57 -9.69
C TYR A 79 11.32 -8.25 -10.73
N GLY A 80 12.16 -7.23 -10.50
CA GLY A 80 13.20 -6.83 -11.44
C GLY A 80 12.64 -6.57 -12.85
N ASN A 81 13.24 -7.19 -13.85
CA ASN A 81 12.85 -7.02 -15.26
C ASN A 81 11.56 -7.76 -15.63
N LYS A 82 11.07 -8.72 -14.82
CA LYS A 82 9.81 -9.44 -15.12
C LYS A 82 8.63 -8.47 -15.26
N ARG A 83 8.60 -7.39 -14.48
CA ARG A 83 7.56 -6.35 -14.57
C ARG A 83 7.49 -5.63 -15.91
N LYS A 84 8.58 -5.62 -16.69
CA LYS A 84 8.67 -4.96 -18.00
C LYS A 84 8.36 -5.92 -19.16
N ASN A 85 8.38 -7.22 -18.90
CA ASN A 85 8.15 -8.23 -19.93
C ASN A 85 6.64 -8.38 -20.16
N LYS A 86 6.16 -8.18 -21.39
CA LYS A 86 4.73 -8.27 -21.75
C LYS A 86 4.05 -9.57 -21.28
N LYS A 87 4.77 -10.69 -21.27
CA LYS A 87 4.26 -12.00 -20.82
C LYS A 87 4.01 -12.04 -19.30
N TYR A 88 4.85 -11.37 -18.51
CA TYR A 88 4.85 -11.47 -17.06
C TYR A 88 4.38 -10.19 -16.36
N ALA A 89 4.24 -9.08 -17.08
CA ALA A 89 3.93 -7.77 -16.50
C ALA A 89 2.61 -7.73 -15.72
N GLN A 90 1.64 -8.56 -16.12
CA GLN A 90 0.35 -8.67 -15.44
C GLN A 90 0.43 -9.43 -14.10
N THR A 91 1.33 -10.41 -13.99
CA THR A 91 1.49 -11.23 -12.78
C THR A 91 2.62 -10.77 -11.88
N ALA A 92 3.61 -10.05 -12.44
CA ALA A 92 4.78 -9.53 -11.76
C ALA A 92 4.51 -8.18 -11.07
N ARG A 93 3.45 -8.14 -10.26
CA ARG A 93 2.99 -6.97 -9.51
C ARG A 93 2.57 -7.37 -8.11
N PRO A 94 3.07 -6.70 -7.06
CA PRO A 94 2.60 -6.96 -5.71
C PRO A 94 1.11 -6.56 -5.59
N LEU A 95 0.38 -7.30 -4.77
CA LEU A 95 -0.87 -6.83 -4.19
C LEU A 95 -0.50 -5.85 -3.06
N VAL A 96 -1.03 -4.64 -3.09
CA VAL A 96 -0.80 -3.62 -2.06
C VAL A 96 -2.13 -2.98 -1.71
N ILE A 97 -2.65 -3.25 -0.52
CA ILE A 97 -3.86 -2.62 0.03
C ILE A 97 -3.42 -1.56 1.02
N VAL A 98 -3.88 -0.33 0.83
CA VAL A 98 -3.45 0.83 1.62
C VAL A 98 -4.59 1.36 2.49
N SER A 99 -4.28 1.60 3.75
CA SER A 99 -5.07 2.47 4.64
C SER A 99 -4.20 3.62 5.12
N ILE A 100 -4.81 4.79 5.26
CA ILE A 100 -4.17 6.01 5.71
C ILE A 100 -4.76 6.39 7.06
N GLU A 101 -3.90 6.58 8.06
CA GLU A 101 -4.28 7.05 9.39
C GLU A 101 -3.71 8.45 9.62
N GLY A 102 -4.47 9.28 10.35
CA GLY A 102 -3.97 10.56 10.87
C GLY A 102 -4.16 11.77 9.95
N ARG A 103 -4.96 11.67 8.88
CA ARG A 103 -5.28 12.83 8.01
C ARG A 103 -6.02 13.96 8.75
N ASN A 104 -6.89 13.58 9.69
CA ASN A 104 -7.84 14.48 10.35
C ASN A 104 -7.49 14.84 11.81
N VAL A 105 -6.28 14.52 12.26
CA VAL A 105 -5.84 14.77 13.64
C VAL A 105 -4.46 15.42 13.61
N ALA A 106 -4.10 16.19 14.66
CA ALA A 106 -2.79 16.83 14.82
C ALA A 106 -1.59 15.84 14.94
N LYS A 107 -1.80 14.57 14.58
CA LYS A 107 -0.81 13.51 14.55
C LYS A 107 -0.18 13.42 13.16
N ARG A 108 0.95 12.72 13.08
CA ARG A 108 1.59 12.45 11.79
C ARG A 108 0.74 11.47 10.99
N THR A 109 0.74 11.65 9.68
CA THR A 109 0.12 10.71 8.74
C THR A 109 0.90 9.40 8.73
N HIS A 110 0.16 8.29 8.80
CA HIS A 110 0.68 6.93 8.72
C HIS A 110 0.05 6.19 7.53
N LEU A 111 0.86 5.37 6.85
CA LEU A 111 0.37 4.39 5.89
C LEU A 111 0.39 3.02 6.56
N HIS A 112 -0.74 2.32 6.52
CA HIS A 112 -0.87 0.91 6.84
C HIS A 112 -1.05 0.14 5.53
N LEU A 113 -0.18 -0.82 5.29
CA LEU A 113 -0.15 -1.59 4.06
C LEU A 113 -0.34 -3.07 4.38
N ALA A 114 -1.15 -3.76 3.59
CA ALA A 114 -1.06 -5.21 3.47
C ALA A 114 -0.54 -5.51 2.07
N ILE A 115 0.54 -6.29 2.05
CA ILE A 115 1.33 -6.58 0.87
C ILE A 115 1.26 -8.07 0.61
N GLY A 116 1.03 -8.42 -0.64
CA GLY A 116 0.81 -9.78 -1.10
C GLY A 116 1.32 -10.00 -2.52
N ASN A 117 1.10 -11.20 -3.05
CA ASN A 117 1.69 -11.66 -4.30
C ASN A 117 3.20 -11.35 -4.32
N ILE A 118 3.92 -11.87 -3.34
CA ILE A 118 5.38 -11.83 -3.24
C ILE A 118 5.88 -13.25 -3.55
N PRO A 119 6.84 -13.41 -4.47
CA PRO A 119 7.41 -14.72 -4.78
C PRO A 119 8.08 -15.33 -3.52
N ASN A 120 7.94 -16.65 -3.34
CA ASN A 120 8.47 -17.35 -2.17
C ASN A 120 9.99 -17.12 -1.99
N GLU A 121 10.73 -17.05 -3.09
CA GLU A 121 12.18 -16.79 -3.08
C GLU A 121 12.56 -15.37 -2.60
N LYS A 122 11.58 -14.47 -2.44
CA LYS A 122 11.76 -13.12 -1.91
C LYS A 122 11.27 -12.98 -0.47
N MET A 123 10.63 -14.00 0.08
CA MET A 123 10.04 -13.91 1.43
C MET A 123 11.11 -13.82 2.52
N GLU A 124 12.27 -14.43 2.35
CA GLU A 124 13.38 -14.39 3.32
C GLU A 124 13.89 -12.96 3.55
N ASN A 125 13.89 -12.12 2.50
CA ASN A 125 14.39 -10.74 2.57
C ASN A 125 13.32 -9.68 2.31
N ILE A 126 12.03 -10.03 2.36
CA ILE A 126 10.95 -9.13 1.96
C ILE A 126 10.89 -7.86 2.81
N GLU A 127 11.16 -7.97 4.11
CA GLU A 127 11.17 -6.81 5.02
C GLU A 127 12.23 -5.79 4.61
N GLU A 128 13.44 -6.24 4.28
CA GLU A 128 14.52 -5.39 3.77
C GLU A 128 14.13 -4.73 2.44
N LEU A 129 13.50 -5.47 1.52
CA LEU A 129 13.06 -4.93 0.24
C LEU A 129 11.96 -3.87 0.42
N ILE A 130 11.03 -4.09 1.36
CA ILE A 130 9.97 -3.14 1.72
C ILE A 130 10.58 -1.87 2.32
N ILE A 131 11.49 -2.00 3.28
CA ILE A 131 12.19 -0.86 3.88
C ILE A 131 12.98 -0.10 2.82
N LYS A 132 13.74 -0.78 1.97
CA LYS A 132 14.51 -0.17 0.88
C LYS A 132 13.64 0.51 -0.17
N ALA A 133 12.44 -0.02 -0.44
CA ALA A 133 11.46 0.64 -1.30
C ALA A 133 11.00 1.95 -0.66
N TRP A 134 10.69 1.92 0.64
CA TRP A 134 10.25 3.07 1.41
C TRP A 134 11.35 4.12 1.56
N GLU A 135 12.57 3.77 1.92
CA GLU A 135 13.67 4.74 2.12
C GLU A 135 14.01 5.56 0.87
N GLY A 136 13.75 5.01 -0.32
CA GLY A 136 13.95 5.74 -1.57
C GLY A 136 12.79 6.67 -1.95
N CYS A 137 11.95 7.03 -0.99
CA CYS A 137 10.83 7.93 -1.12
C CYS A 137 11.09 9.25 -0.38
N ASP A 138 10.75 10.39 -0.97
CA ASP A 138 11.12 11.70 -0.43
C ASP A 138 10.50 11.97 0.94
N PHE A 139 9.24 11.58 1.13
CA PHE A 139 8.50 11.77 2.37
C PHE A 139 8.67 10.62 3.37
N ALA A 140 9.57 9.67 3.12
CA ALA A 140 9.83 8.58 4.05
C ALA A 140 10.43 9.08 5.37
N TYR A 141 9.79 8.74 6.50
CA TYR A 141 10.36 8.95 7.82
C TYR A 141 11.09 7.71 8.33
N LYS A 142 11.96 7.88 9.33
CA LYS A 142 12.79 6.80 9.86
C LYS A 142 11.99 5.72 10.63
N LYS A 143 10.82 6.08 11.17
CA LYS A 143 10.01 5.16 11.98
C LYS A 143 9.12 4.32 11.08
N ASN A 144 9.52 3.06 10.91
CA ASN A 144 8.85 2.05 10.09
C ASN A 144 8.68 0.78 10.91
N GLU A 145 7.63 0.02 10.64
CA GLU A 145 7.37 -1.29 11.24
C GLU A 145 6.91 -2.25 10.15
N THR A 146 7.56 -3.40 10.03
CA THR A 146 7.17 -4.49 9.12
C THR A 146 6.92 -5.74 9.93
N LYS A 147 5.88 -6.49 9.55
CA LYS A 147 5.53 -7.76 10.18
C LYS A 147 5.07 -8.77 9.14
N LEU A 148 5.64 -9.96 9.16
CA LEU A 148 5.07 -11.11 8.45
C LEU A 148 3.67 -11.41 9.00
N LEU A 149 2.74 -11.74 8.10
CA LEU A 149 1.37 -12.08 8.46
C LEU A 149 1.27 -13.58 8.75
N ASN A 150 1.30 -13.91 10.04
CA ASN A 150 1.01 -15.26 10.53
C ASN A 150 -0.52 -15.46 10.61
N GLY A 151 -1.18 -15.54 9.46
CA GLY A 151 -2.60 -15.89 9.33
C GLY A 151 -3.53 -14.77 8.81
N PRO A 152 -4.71 -15.15 8.30
CA PRO A 152 -5.53 -14.30 7.42
C PRO A 152 -6.38 -13.23 8.14
N TYR A 153 -6.36 -13.13 9.47
CA TYR A 153 -7.31 -12.28 10.20
C TYR A 153 -6.68 -11.13 11.02
N GLY A 154 -5.39 -11.20 11.36
CA GLY A 154 -4.72 -10.14 12.13
C GLY A 154 -4.60 -8.82 11.36
N TRP A 155 -4.35 -8.91 10.04
CA TRP A 155 -4.15 -7.75 9.17
C TRP A 155 -5.45 -6.99 8.84
N LEU A 156 -6.59 -7.69 8.83
CA LEU A 156 -7.88 -7.10 8.47
C LEU A 156 -8.36 -6.10 9.53
N SER A 157 -8.19 -6.46 10.81
CA SER A 157 -8.41 -5.55 11.94
C SER A 157 -7.43 -4.40 11.95
N TYR A 158 -6.19 -4.63 11.47
CA TYR A 158 -5.14 -3.63 11.40
C TYR A 158 -5.43 -2.55 10.35
N ILE A 159 -5.76 -2.95 9.11
CA ILE A 159 -6.02 -2.04 8.00
C ILE A 159 -7.35 -1.30 8.14
N THR A 160 -8.34 -1.90 8.77
CA THR A 160 -9.67 -1.28 8.89
C THR A 160 -9.89 -0.57 10.22
N LYS A 161 -8.83 -0.38 11.03
CA LYS A 161 -8.95 0.15 12.39
C LYS A 161 -9.59 1.54 12.44
N GLU A 162 -9.19 2.42 11.54
CA GLU A 162 -9.62 3.83 11.53
C GLU A 162 -10.90 4.06 10.71
N VAL A 163 -11.22 3.11 9.82
CA VAL A 163 -12.39 3.13 8.95
C VAL A 163 -13.68 3.23 9.78
N GLY A 164 -14.45 4.29 9.56
CA GLY A 164 -15.74 4.50 10.21
C GLY A 164 -15.65 4.86 11.70
N TYR A 165 -14.44 5.09 12.23
CA TYR A 165 -14.21 5.57 13.60
C TYR A 165 -13.69 7.02 13.60
N THR A 166 -12.61 7.29 12.88
CA THR A 166 -11.94 8.61 12.79
C THR A 166 -11.89 9.13 11.36
N ASP A 167 -11.96 8.23 10.37
CA ASP A 167 -11.92 8.56 8.96
C ASP A 167 -12.74 7.53 8.16
N ASN A 168 -13.72 7.99 7.38
CA ASN A 168 -14.54 7.12 6.56
C ASN A 168 -13.80 6.65 5.29
N ASP A 169 -12.79 7.42 4.87
CA ASP A 169 -11.98 7.20 3.65
C ASP A 169 -10.56 6.72 4.01
N ALA A 170 -10.40 6.16 5.21
CA ALA A 170 -9.13 5.61 5.67
C ALA A 170 -8.61 4.53 4.69
N LEU A 171 -9.48 3.68 4.13
CA LEU A 171 -9.08 2.70 3.12
C LEU A 171 -8.96 3.37 1.75
N ASP A 172 -7.72 3.55 1.28
CA ASP A 172 -7.43 4.17 0.00
C ASP A 172 -7.37 3.11 -1.10
N ILE A 173 -8.55 2.76 -1.63
CA ILE A 173 -8.69 1.82 -2.75
C ILE A 173 -8.05 2.39 -4.02
N VAL A 174 -8.06 3.70 -4.20
CA VAL A 174 -7.57 4.36 -5.43
C VAL A 174 -6.06 4.20 -5.54
N SER A 175 -5.33 4.41 -4.44
CA SER A 175 -3.87 4.24 -4.40
C SER A 175 -3.44 2.78 -4.20
N SER A 176 -4.38 1.89 -3.88
CA SER A 176 -4.10 0.44 -3.75
C SER A 176 -3.79 -0.19 -5.12
N THR A 177 -2.87 -1.15 -5.13
CA THR A 177 -2.53 -1.92 -6.33
C THR A 177 -3.05 -3.33 -6.19
N ILE A 178 -4.07 -3.67 -6.98
CA ILE A 178 -4.66 -5.01 -7.02
C ILE A 178 -4.41 -5.61 -8.42
N PRO A 179 -3.54 -6.62 -8.54
CA PRO A 179 -3.30 -7.30 -9.82
C PRO A 179 -4.59 -7.90 -10.40
N GLN A 180 -4.82 -7.71 -11.70
CA GLN A 180 -6.07 -8.12 -12.37
C GLN A 180 -6.32 -9.64 -12.25
N PHE A 181 -5.27 -10.45 -12.32
CA PHE A 181 -5.40 -11.91 -12.21
C PHE A 181 -5.91 -12.35 -10.83
N ILE A 182 -5.62 -11.59 -9.77
CA ILE A 182 -6.13 -11.84 -8.40
C ILE A 182 -7.60 -11.44 -8.30
N GLN A 183 -7.99 -10.32 -8.93
CA GLN A 183 -9.41 -9.94 -8.99
C GLN A 183 -10.24 -10.99 -9.72
N GLN A 184 -9.70 -11.53 -10.82
CA GLN A 184 -10.34 -12.55 -11.64
C GLN A 184 -10.44 -13.90 -10.92
N SER A 185 -9.40 -14.33 -10.20
CA SER A 185 -9.45 -15.58 -9.44
C SER A 185 -10.54 -15.55 -8.37
N ILE A 186 -10.61 -14.46 -7.60
CA ILE A 186 -11.66 -14.25 -6.59
C ILE A 186 -13.06 -14.27 -7.21
N SER A 187 -13.23 -13.62 -8.37
CA SER A 187 -14.52 -13.57 -9.06
C SER A 187 -14.95 -14.93 -9.61
N THR A 188 -13.99 -15.78 -10.00
CA THR A 188 -14.25 -17.12 -10.54
C THR A 188 -14.55 -18.11 -9.42
N ASP A 189 -13.81 -18.05 -8.32
CA ASP A 189 -14.01 -18.92 -7.14
C ASP A 189 -15.35 -18.61 -6.43
N GLY A 190 -15.80 -17.36 -6.43
CA GLY A 190 -17.13 -16.98 -5.91
C GLY A 190 -18.30 -17.54 -6.73
N ASN A 191 -18.11 -17.74 -8.04
CA ASN A 191 -19.13 -18.33 -8.91
C ASN A 191 -19.18 -19.87 -8.76
N LEU A 192 -18.06 -20.51 -8.44
CA LEU A 192 -18.02 -21.96 -8.19
C LEU A 192 -18.64 -22.35 -6.84
N LEU A 193 -18.68 -21.44 -5.87
CA LEU A 193 -19.33 -21.66 -4.56
C LEU A 193 -20.83 -21.33 -4.55
N THR A 194 -21.38 -20.83 -5.66
CA THR A 194 -22.79 -20.46 -5.82
C THR A 194 -23.53 -21.26 -6.91
N ALA A 195 -22.83 -22.21 -7.55
CA ALA A 195 -23.37 -23.13 -8.55
C ALA A 195 -23.64 -24.52 -7.96
#